data_AF-A0A2V6TG53-F1
#
_entry.id   AF-A0A2V6TG53-F1
#
_cell.length_a   1.000
_cell.length_b   1.000
_cell.length_c   1.000
_cell.angle_alpha   90.00
_cell.angle_beta   90.00
_cell.angle_gamma   90.00
#
_symmetry.space_group_name_H-M   'P 1'
#
loop_
_entity.id
_entity.type
_entity.pdbx_description
1 polymer ?
#
loop_
_entity_poly.entity_id
_entity_poly.type
_entity_poly.pdbx_seq_one_letter_code
_entity_poly.pdbx_strand_id
1 'polypeptide(L)'
;MIRWAVPIDDTHTWNMELAQVDPAWGMTPTLIGSPGFGQSDDRPYEERQRHPADYDAQSSQREIAVHALEHLASTDRGVLMLRKIVRDGIRAVAAGSDPKELLRAPGPPIATACQDRVLRIPPEKDAEADKRLLRETGRKVARGG
;
A
#
# COMPACT_ATOMS: atom_id res chain seq x y z
N MET A 1 0.70 9.52 -1.69
CA MET A 1 -0.36 9.36 -0.66
C MET A 1 0.14 8.34 0.36
N ILE A 2 -0.13 8.57 1.64
CA ILE A 2 0.11 7.60 2.72
C ILE A 2 -1.22 7.36 3.41
N ARG A 3 -1.56 6.09 3.64
CA ARG A 3 -2.78 5.69 4.34
C ARG A 3 -2.45 4.79 5.52
N TRP A 4 -3.17 4.97 6.62
CA TRP A 4 -3.13 4.13 7.80
C TRP A 4 -4.50 3.53 8.05
N ALA A 5 -4.54 2.24 8.36
CA ALA A 5 -5.70 1.57 8.95
C ALA A 5 -5.46 1.47 10.45
N VAL A 6 -6.10 2.33 11.23
CA VAL A 6 -5.96 2.40 12.68
C VAL A 6 -7.01 1.47 13.30
N PRO A 7 -6.61 0.41 14.04
CA PRO A 7 -7.58 -0.49 14.66
C PRO A 7 -8.38 0.27 15.74
N ILE A 8 -9.70 0.17 15.68
CA ILE A 8 -10.61 0.62 16.73
C ILE A 8 -10.91 -0.55 17.67
N ASP A 9 -11.27 -1.69 17.07
CA ASP A 9 -11.50 -2.98 17.72
C ASP A 9 -11.10 -4.12 16.77
N ASP A 10 -11.47 -5.36 17.09
CA ASP A 10 -11.11 -6.56 16.32
C ASP A 10 -11.74 -6.59 14.91
N THR A 11 -12.78 -5.78 14.66
CA THR A 11 -13.65 -5.82 13.47
C THR A 11 -13.76 -4.47 12.75
N HIS A 12 -13.34 -3.38 13.38
CA HIS A 12 -13.41 -2.03 12.83
C HIS A 12 -12.05 -1.34 12.79
N THR A 13 -11.80 -0.63 11.68
CA THR A 13 -10.63 0.22 11.49
C THR A 13 -11.05 1.61 11.06
N TRP A 14 -10.31 2.62 11.52
CA TRP A 14 -10.40 3.97 10.97
C TRP A 14 -9.31 4.15 9.92
N ASN A 15 -9.70 4.40 8.68
CA ASN A 15 -8.78 4.73 7.60
C ASN A 15 -8.46 6.23 7.59
N MET A 16 -7.20 6.57 7.82
CA MET A 16 -6.68 7.94 7.77
C MET A 16 -5.73 8.10 6.59
N GLU A 17 -5.83 9.20 5.86
CA GLU A 17 -5.03 9.45 4.67
C GLU A 17 -4.33 10.82 4.74
N LEU A 18 -3.06 10.83 4.32
CA LEU A 18 -2.29 12.03 4.07
C LEU A 18 -1.81 12.02 2.63
N ALA A 19 -2.27 12.99 1.84
CA ALA A 19 -1.87 13.15 0.46
C ALA A 19 -1.08 14.45 0.29
N GLN A 20 0.07 14.37 -0.36
CA GLN A 20 0.71 15.53 -0.99
C GLN A 20 0.08 15.67 -2.37
N VAL A 21 -0.60 16.80 -2.61
CA VAL A 21 -1.32 17.09 -3.85
C VAL A 21 -0.58 18.17 -4.60
N ASP A 22 -0.22 17.89 -5.86
CA ASP A 22 0.37 18.89 -6.75
C ASP A 22 -0.75 19.77 -7.33
N PRO A 23 -0.66 21.11 -7.25
CA PRO A 23 -1.61 22.01 -7.89
C PRO A 23 -1.84 21.71 -9.39
N ALA A 24 -0.83 21.18 -10.09
CA ALA A 24 -0.93 20.80 -11.50
C ALA A 24 -1.95 19.67 -11.77
N TRP A 25 -2.34 18.91 -10.75
CA TRP A 25 -3.38 17.87 -10.88
C TRP A 25 -4.80 18.45 -10.94
N GLY A 26 -4.99 19.73 -10.63
CA GLY A 26 -6.29 20.40 -10.73
C GLY A 26 -7.35 19.86 -9.76
N MET A 27 -6.93 19.22 -8.65
CA MET A 27 -7.87 18.67 -7.66
C MET A 27 -8.49 19.79 -6.82
N THR A 28 -9.81 19.75 -6.64
CA THR A 28 -10.52 20.68 -5.75
C THR A 28 -10.40 20.24 -4.30
N PRO A 29 -10.54 21.14 -3.31
CA PRO A 29 -10.55 20.77 -1.89
C PRO A 29 -11.58 19.67 -1.56
N THR A 30 -12.74 19.69 -2.23
CA THR A 30 -13.77 18.65 -2.07
C THR A 30 -13.32 17.29 -2.57
N LEU A 31 -12.64 17.23 -3.72
CA LEU A 31 -12.10 15.96 -4.25
C LEU A 31 -10.98 15.42 -3.34
N ILE A 32 -10.18 16.29 -2.74
CA ILE A 32 -9.11 15.91 -1.81
C ILE A 32 -9.71 15.41 -0.48
N GLY A 33 -10.80 16.01 -0.01
CA GLY A 33 -11.45 15.67 1.26
C GLY A 33 -12.41 14.48 1.20
N SER A 34 -12.66 13.93 0.01
CA SER A 34 -13.58 12.79 -0.18
C SER A 34 -12.80 11.51 -0.44
N PRO A 35 -13.26 10.35 0.07
CA PRO A 35 -12.70 9.07 -0.32
C PRO A 35 -12.75 8.90 -1.85
N GLY A 36 -11.70 8.32 -2.42
CA GLY A 36 -11.69 7.97 -3.84
C GLY A 36 -12.80 6.97 -4.18
N PHE A 37 -13.05 6.78 -5.47
CA PHE A 37 -14.03 5.80 -5.96
C PHE A 37 -13.82 4.43 -5.30
N GLY A 38 -14.88 3.90 -4.70
CA GLY A 38 -14.92 2.53 -4.22
C GLY A 38 -14.06 2.24 -2.98
N GLN A 39 -13.68 3.28 -2.25
CA GLN A 39 -13.02 3.18 -0.95
C GLN A 39 -14.01 2.99 0.23
N SER A 40 -15.32 3.07 -0.04
CA SER A 40 -16.43 2.92 0.90
C SER A 40 -17.59 2.12 0.29
N ASP A 41 -18.61 1.84 1.11
CA ASP A 41 -19.89 1.23 0.72
C ASP A 41 -20.96 2.26 0.32
N ASP A 42 -20.56 3.46 -0.05
CA ASP A 42 -21.42 4.61 -0.38
C ASP A 42 -22.30 4.41 -1.63
N ARG A 43 -22.08 3.31 -2.36
CA ARG A 43 -22.80 2.96 -3.59
C ARG A 43 -23.77 1.79 -3.33
N PRO A 44 -24.93 1.74 -4.01
CA PRO A 44 -25.88 0.63 -3.88
C PRO A 44 -25.22 -0.73 -4.10
N TYR A 45 -25.67 -1.74 -3.35
CA TYR A 45 -25.07 -3.08 -3.39
C TYR A 45 -25.03 -3.70 -4.80
N GLU A 46 -26.11 -3.55 -5.59
CA GLU A 46 -26.14 -4.06 -6.97
C GLU A 46 -25.08 -3.40 -7.85
N GLU A 47 -24.86 -2.09 -7.68
CA GLU A 47 -23.83 -1.37 -8.42
C GLU A 47 -22.44 -1.85 -8.02
N ARG A 48 -22.19 -2.03 -6.73
CA ARG A 48 -20.92 -2.57 -6.21
C ARG A 48 -20.65 -3.99 -6.70
N GLN A 49 -21.66 -4.82 -6.91
CA GLN A 49 -21.47 -6.13 -7.54
C GLN A 49 -21.06 -6.03 -9.02
N ARG A 50 -21.62 -5.06 -9.77
CA ARG A 50 -21.30 -4.86 -11.20
C ARG A 50 -19.96 -4.13 -11.40
N HIS A 51 -19.63 -3.23 -10.48
CA HIS A 51 -18.47 -2.36 -10.51
C HIS A 51 -17.77 -2.38 -9.12
N PRO A 52 -17.17 -3.52 -8.74
CA PRO A 52 -16.51 -3.67 -7.45
C PRO A 52 -15.21 -2.86 -7.38
N ALA A 53 -14.82 -2.51 -6.16
CA ALA A 53 -13.59 -1.77 -5.89
C ALA A 53 -12.94 -2.22 -4.56
N ASP A 54 -11.99 -1.43 -4.04
CA ASP A 54 -11.17 -1.82 -2.89
C ASP A 54 -11.99 -2.17 -1.65
N TYR A 55 -13.06 -1.42 -1.34
CA TYR A 55 -13.95 -1.74 -0.22
C TYR A 55 -14.54 -3.15 -0.36
N ASP A 56 -15.00 -3.51 -1.56
CA ASP A 56 -15.58 -4.83 -1.85
C ASP A 56 -14.53 -5.93 -1.76
N ALA A 57 -13.33 -5.69 -2.29
CA ALA A 57 -12.22 -6.62 -2.26
C ALA A 57 -11.71 -6.88 -0.83
N GLN A 58 -11.75 -5.88 0.04
CA GLN A 58 -11.36 -6.00 1.44
C GLN A 58 -12.46 -6.69 2.26
N SER A 59 -13.70 -6.20 2.18
CA SER A 59 -14.83 -6.71 2.99
C SER A 59 -15.25 -8.14 2.61
N SER A 60 -15.03 -8.57 1.36
CA SER A 60 -15.32 -9.94 0.92
C SER A 60 -14.43 -11.01 1.57
N GLN A 61 -13.36 -10.62 2.28
CA GLN A 61 -12.48 -11.55 2.99
C GLN A 61 -13.07 -12.05 4.32
N ARG A 62 -14.31 -11.64 4.65
CA ARG A 62 -15.00 -11.73 5.95
C ARG A 62 -14.61 -10.60 6.89
N GLU A 63 -15.35 -10.46 7.98
CA GLU A 63 -15.07 -9.51 9.06
C GLU A 63 -13.66 -9.71 9.63
N ILE A 64 -13.23 -10.97 9.78
CA ILE A 64 -11.85 -11.35 10.06
C ILE A 64 -11.39 -12.39 9.04
N ALA A 65 -10.29 -12.11 8.35
CA ALA A 65 -9.70 -13.02 7.37
C ALA A 65 -9.21 -14.33 8.03
N VAL A 66 -9.57 -15.46 7.43
CA VAL A 66 -9.15 -16.79 7.91
C VAL A 66 -7.89 -17.21 7.16
N HIS A 67 -6.72 -16.91 7.73
CA HIS A 67 -5.41 -17.21 7.10
C HIS A 67 -5.23 -18.68 6.68
N ALA A 68 -5.91 -19.63 7.35
CA ALA A 68 -5.85 -21.05 7.01
C ALA A 68 -6.47 -21.41 5.64
N LEU A 69 -7.29 -20.51 5.07
CA LEU A 69 -7.93 -20.70 3.76
C LEU A 69 -7.13 -20.06 2.60
N GLU A 70 -5.99 -19.43 2.88
CA GLU A 70 -5.24 -18.69 1.88
C GLU A 70 -4.24 -19.57 1.12
N HIS A 71 -4.17 -19.34 -0.20
CA HIS A 71 -3.20 -19.98 -1.09
C HIS A 71 -2.30 -18.92 -1.72
N LEU A 72 -1.26 -18.50 -1.00
CA LEU A 72 -0.37 -17.42 -1.41
C LEU A 72 0.53 -17.82 -2.59
N ALA A 73 0.68 -16.91 -3.55
CA ALA A 73 1.52 -17.05 -4.73
C ALA A 73 2.78 -16.16 -4.65
N SER A 74 3.60 -16.20 -5.70
CA SER A 74 4.86 -15.45 -5.76
C SER A 74 4.67 -13.93 -5.67
N THR A 75 3.53 -13.42 -6.12
CA THR A 75 3.13 -12.00 -6.04
C THR A 75 2.83 -11.55 -4.62
N ASP A 76 2.49 -12.47 -3.71
CA ASP A 76 2.14 -12.17 -2.31
C ASP A 76 3.38 -12.03 -1.40
N ARG A 77 4.59 -12.00 -1.98
CA ARG A 77 5.82 -11.86 -1.21
C ARG A 77 5.80 -10.64 -0.29
N GLY A 78 5.22 -9.52 -0.74
CA GLY A 78 5.06 -8.32 0.09
C GLY A 78 4.18 -8.56 1.31
N VAL A 79 3.05 -9.25 1.14
CA VAL A 79 2.11 -9.62 2.22
C VAL A 79 2.81 -10.52 3.25
N LEU A 80 3.57 -11.52 2.79
CA LEU A 80 4.35 -12.40 3.66
C LEU A 80 5.37 -11.63 4.49
N MET A 81 6.08 -10.69 3.86
CA MET A 81 7.06 -9.84 4.54
C MET A 81 6.40 -8.94 5.59
N LEU A 82 5.28 -8.29 5.27
CA LEU A 82 4.52 -7.47 6.21
C LEU A 82 4.06 -8.29 7.42
N ARG A 83 3.45 -9.47 7.19
CA ARG A 83 3.02 -10.37 8.26
C ARG A 83 4.17 -10.79 9.17
N LYS A 84 5.36 -11.02 8.60
CA LYS A 84 6.56 -11.32 9.40
C LYS A 84 6.95 -10.13 10.28
N ILE A 85 7.00 -8.91 9.73
CA ILE A 85 7.35 -7.69 10.47
C ILE A 85 6.41 -7.49 11.65
N VAL A 86 5.09 -7.60 11.43
CA VAL A 86 4.08 -7.44 12.49
C VAL A 86 4.24 -8.50 13.58
N ARG A 87 4.37 -9.78 13.22
CA ARG A 87 4.55 -10.87 14.20
C ARG A 87 5.83 -10.71 15.02
N ASP A 88 6.93 -10.33 14.38
CA ASP A 88 8.19 -10.13 15.07
C ASP A 88 8.10 -8.92 16.03
N GLY A 89 7.40 -7.85 15.63
CA GLY A 89 7.10 -6.70 16.51
C GLY A 89 6.25 -7.08 17.72
N ILE A 90 5.18 -7.86 17.54
CA ILE A 90 4.34 -8.38 18.64
C ILE A 90 5.19 -9.18 19.63
N ARG A 91 6.06 -10.06 19.14
CA ARG A 91 6.96 -10.87 19.98
C ARG A 91 7.97 -10.01 20.73
N ALA A 92 8.54 -8.99 20.09
CA ALA A 92 9.47 -8.07 20.73
C ALA A 92 8.80 -7.33 21.90
N VAL A 93 7.61 -6.78 21.67
CA VAL A 93 6.82 -6.10 22.70
C VAL A 93 6.47 -7.05 23.85
N ALA A 94 6.05 -8.28 23.56
CA ALA A 94 5.76 -9.27 24.58
C ALA A 94 6.99 -9.65 25.43
N ALA A 95 8.19 -9.54 24.87
CA ALA A 95 9.46 -9.73 25.56
C ALA A 95 9.99 -8.46 26.28
N GLY A 96 9.20 -7.38 26.32
CA GLY A 96 9.60 -6.11 26.93
C GLY A 96 10.59 -5.28 26.11
N SER A 97 10.75 -5.60 24.82
CA SER A 97 11.62 -4.88 23.88
C SER A 97 10.81 -4.03 22.90
N ASP A 98 11.45 -3.04 22.29
CA ASP A 98 10.81 -2.23 21.25
C ASP A 98 10.66 -3.01 19.93
N PRO A 99 9.54 -2.81 19.20
CA PRO A 99 9.43 -3.31 17.83
C PRO A 99 10.43 -2.58 16.92
N LYS A 100 10.79 -3.23 15.81
CA LYS A 100 11.74 -2.69 14.84
C LYS A 100 11.25 -1.36 14.25
N GLU A 101 12.18 -0.44 14.00
CA GLU A 101 11.94 0.86 13.35
C GLU A 101 11.00 1.81 14.13
N LEU A 102 10.90 1.65 15.46
CA LEU A 102 10.21 2.63 16.30
C LEU A 102 11.02 3.94 16.36
N LEU A 103 10.44 5.03 15.83
CA LEU A 103 11.03 6.36 15.89
C LEU A 103 10.58 7.10 17.15
N ARG A 104 11.52 7.39 18.07
CA ARG A 104 11.27 8.15 19.31
C ARG A 104 11.67 9.63 19.23
N ALA A 105 12.44 9.97 18.20
CA ALA A 105 12.85 11.33 17.88
C ALA A 105 12.87 11.48 16.34
N PRO A 106 12.77 12.72 15.82
CA PRO A 106 12.93 12.97 14.39
C PRO A 106 14.27 12.43 13.90
N GLY A 107 14.23 11.63 12.83
CA GLY A 107 15.39 11.15 12.12
C GLY A 107 15.43 11.66 10.69
N PRO A 108 16.47 11.32 9.91
CA PRO A 108 16.46 11.53 8.47
C PRO A 108 15.20 10.93 7.83
N PRO A 109 14.65 11.52 6.75
CA PRO A 109 13.52 10.95 6.04
C PRO A 109 13.77 9.50 5.64
N ILE A 110 12.83 8.61 5.97
CA ILE A 110 12.87 7.23 5.50
C ILE A 110 12.31 7.21 4.08
N ALA A 111 13.15 6.87 3.11
CA ALA A 111 12.69 6.66 1.75
C ALA A 111 11.70 5.50 1.70
N THR A 112 10.47 5.77 1.31
CA THR A 112 9.45 4.75 1.09
C THR A 112 9.29 4.55 -0.41
N ALA A 113 9.28 3.31 -0.88
CA ALA A 113 9.04 2.97 -2.28
C ALA A 113 7.54 2.91 -2.61
N CYS A 114 6.72 3.70 -1.90
CA CYS A 114 5.26 3.66 -1.96
C CYS A 114 4.69 4.67 -2.97
N GLN A 115 5.48 5.07 -3.96
CA GLN A 115 5.09 6.08 -4.95
C GLN A 115 5.31 5.55 -6.36
N ASP A 116 4.38 5.87 -7.25
CA ASP A 116 4.54 5.61 -8.67
C ASP A 116 5.45 6.67 -9.30
N ARG A 117 6.50 6.23 -9.99
CA ARG A 117 7.37 7.10 -10.77
C ARG A 117 7.24 6.73 -12.24
N VAL A 118 6.59 7.59 -13.02
CA VAL A 118 6.51 7.43 -14.47
C VAL A 118 7.78 8.01 -15.09
N LEU A 119 8.53 7.17 -15.81
CA LEU A 119 9.72 7.56 -16.55
C LEU A 119 9.49 7.35 -18.03
N ARG A 120 9.92 8.31 -18.85
CA ARG A 120 10.00 8.13 -20.29
C ARG A 120 11.35 7.50 -20.64
N ILE A 121 11.34 6.21 -20.97
CA ILE A 121 12.52 5.45 -21.34
C ILE A 121 12.36 5.06 -22.82
N PRO A 122 13.22 5.55 -23.74
CA PRO A 122 13.21 5.08 -25.12
C PRO A 122 13.51 3.57 -25.19
N PRO A 123 12.81 2.81 -26.06
CA PRO A 123 13.05 1.37 -26.19
C PRO A 123 14.42 1.09 -26.81
N GLU A 124 15.05 0.00 -26.38
CA GLU A 124 16.26 -0.51 -27.01
C GLU A 124 15.96 -1.31 -28.29
N LYS A 125 16.98 -1.50 -29.12
CA LYS A 125 16.84 -2.20 -30.41
C LYS A 125 16.51 -3.67 -30.27
N ASP A 126 16.98 -4.32 -29.20
CA ASP A 126 16.75 -5.73 -28.93
C ASP A 126 16.03 -5.95 -27.60
N ALA A 127 15.15 -6.96 -27.57
CA ALA A 127 14.29 -7.24 -26.42
C ALA A 127 15.08 -7.59 -25.14
N GLU A 128 16.28 -8.18 -25.27
CA GLU A 128 17.11 -8.52 -24.12
C GLU A 128 17.85 -7.31 -23.56
N ALA A 129 18.30 -6.38 -24.41
CA ALA A 129 18.83 -5.09 -24.00
C ALA A 129 17.74 -4.23 -23.38
N ASP A 130 16.52 -4.26 -23.91
CA ASP A 130 15.40 -3.52 -23.34
C ASP A 130 15.05 -4.05 -21.93
N LYS A 131 14.97 -5.37 -21.75
CA LYS A 131 14.83 -5.99 -20.42
C LYS A 131 15.95 -5.60 -19.47
N ARG A 132 17.21 -5.57 -19.93
CA ARG A 132 18.35 -5.14 -19.11
C ARG A 132 18.22 -3.67 -18.73
N LEU A 133 17.90 -2.79 -19.67
CA LEU A 133 17.70 -1.36 -19.46
C LEU A 133 16.59 -1.09 -18.44
N LEU A 134 15.43 -1.74 -18.60
CA LEU A 134 14.31 -1.60 -17.67
C LEU A 134 14.67 -2.09 -16.27
N ARG A 135 15.37 -3.23 -16.17
CA ARG A 135 15.81 -3.78 -14.88
C ARG A 135 16.83 -2.89 -14.18
N GLU A 136 17.81 -2.37 -14.90
CA GLU A 136 18.82 -1.46 -14.37
C GLU A 136 18.20 -0.13 -13.95
N THR A 137 17.29 0.40 -14.77
CA THR A 137 16.57 1.65 -14.45
C THR A 137 15.70 1.47 -13.21
N GLY A 138 14.91 0.40 -13.12
CA GLY A 138 14.12 0.09 -11.92
C GLY A 138 14.98 -0.03 -10.66
N ARG A 139 16.18 -0.62 -10.75
CA ARG A 139 17.13 -0.69 -9.63
C ARG A 139 17.69 0.68 -9.24
N LYS A 140 17.94 1.58 -10.20
CA LYS A 140 18.38 2.96 -9.92
C LYS A 140 17.28 3.74 -9.21
N VAL A 141 16.04 3.65 -9.70
CA VAL A 141 14.86 4.28 -9.07
C VAL A 141 14.68 3.80 -7.63
N ALA A 142 14.75 2.49 -7.39
CA ALA A 142 14.59 1.90 -6.06
C ALA A 142 15.68 2.34 -5.05
N ARG A 143 16.83 2.85 -5.53
CA ARG A 143 17.93 3.36 -4.70
C ARG A 143 17.84 4.87 -4.47
N GLY A 144 16.81 5.55 -4.97
CA GLY A 144 16.65 7.00 -4.85
C GLY A 144 17.51 7.80 -5.84
N GLY A 145 17.88 7.19 -6.98
CA GLY A 145 18.63 7.84 -8.06
C GLY A 145 17.82 8.79 -8.94
#